data_AF-A0AAJ5ZPC1-F1
#
_entry.id   AF-A0AAJ5ZPC1-F1
#
_cell.length_a   1.000
_cell.length_b   1.000
_cell.length_c   1.000
_cell.angle_alpha   90.00
_cell.angle_beta   90.00
_cell.angle_gamma   90.00
#
_symmetry.space_group_name_H-M   'P 1'
#
loop_
_entity.id
_entity.type
_entity.pdbx_description
1 polymer ?
#
loop_
_entity_poly.entity_id
_entity_poly.type
_entity_poly.pdbx_seq_one_letter_code
_entity_poly.pdbx_strand_id
1 'polypeptide(L)'
;MLIFSRRTVQQLIDIAEPRVAKTHLERLAANVDRKKRSGIPDVWELYLLVGHILAHDAVHEQPLSSGKKPDIHLPRHEVYIDVKTISDDNAHDVYPVNFFMDTFMEQVRRRLPVLGDFHVEFGSRLEDVDGQSTHVPALPEKNEISSIAKEIVKDLKRLGGDFSALFAHNVQFRGVTTTISYKPSRPNFPLIGSNYTSFTTLRSNERSVATRALDEASEQLASAPEGSLRGVYLCDGGTDLWSKGASYRTFPIHDIARGYLAKTDKLDFIVLFTVQESYEPLEPSGSQLVLLPASLLTGQKKRYTVSYDVIARTDSIQKKIEGLVREALSPLDPPVQNIESAYANRMREGSSMGFRKGVATFGENKIRIPARSLGEILAGGSAAEVLDGGVNSPLRASDRFAKFQREGRTIIKIELVHGHPQDDDWIDITFGAKDPAISPLRVGGDRDDGAGGEQ
;
A
#
# COMPACT_ATOMS: atom_id res chain seq x y z
N MET A 1 3.57 -3.85 6.33
CA MET A 1 4.68 -3.07 5.74
C MET A 1 4.21 -1.62 5.61
N LEU A 2 5.07 -0.62 5.80
CA LEU A 2 4.75 0.82 5.71
C LEU A 2 4.90 1.35 4.27
N ILE A 3 4.49 2.59 4.02
CA ILE A 3 4.71 3.28 2.74
C ILE A 3 6.21 3.23 2.34
N PHE A 4 7.09 3.43 3.31
CA PHE A 4 8.54 3.32 3.20
C PHE A 4 9.05 2.02 3.85
N SER A 5 10.25 1.59 3.47
CA SER A 5 10.90 0.46 4.14
C SER A 5 11.25 0.82 5.58
N ARG A 6 11.37 -0.19 6.44
CA ARG A 6 11.87 -0.03 7.81
C ARG A 6 13.28 0.53 7.83
N ARG A 7 14.12 0.17 6.85
CA ARG A 7 15.48 0.70 6.71
C ARG A 7 15.46 2.20 6.45
N THR A 8 14.63 2.65 5.51
CA THR A 8 14.42 4.08 5.26
C THR A 8 13.88 4.77 6.51
N VAL A 9 12.84 4.23 7.16
CA VAL A 9 12.30 4.85 8.39
C VAL A 9 13.35 4.95 9.49
N GLN A 10 14.20 3.93 9.69
CA GLN A 10 15.29 3.99 10.66
C GLN A 10 16.30 5.08 10.30
N GLN A 11 16.71 5.18 9.02
CA GLN A 11 17.61 6.25 8.57
C GLN A 11 17.02 7.64 8.82
N LEU A 12 15.71 7.83 8.60
CA LEU A 12 15.03 9.09 8.92
C LEU A 12 15.06 9.40 10.42
N ILE A 13 14.85 8.39 11.28
CA ILE A 13 14.97 8.53 12.74
C ILE A 13 16.39 8.95 13.12
N ASP A 14 17.41 8.28 12.56
CA ASP A 14 18.82 8.57 12.86
C ASP A 14 19.20 9.99 12.44
N ILE A 15 18.68 10.48 11.30
CA ILE A 15 18.88 11.86 10.84
C ILE A 15 18.15 12.87 11.73
N ALA A 16 16.95 12.52 12.22
CA ALA A 16 16.13 13.38 13.06
C ALA A 16 16.60 13.45 14.53
N GLU A 17 17.30 12.42 15.02
CA GLU A 17 17.72 12.27 16.43
C GLU A 17 18.34 13.53 17.04
N PRO A 18 19.25 14.27 16.36
CA PRO A 18 19.88 15.45 16.97
C PRO A 18 18.94 16.66 17.12
N ARG A 19 17.77 16.64 16.46
CA ARG A 19 16.88 17.80 16.32
C ARG A 19 15.46 17.57 16.84
N VAL A 20 15.10 16.32 17.07
CA VAL A 20 13.76 15.91 17.51
C VAL A 20 13.83 15.30 18.90
N ALA A 21 12.84 15.60 19.73
CA ALA A 21 12.79 15.06 21.09
C ALA A 21 12.75 13.51 21.05
N LYS A 22 13.61 12.87 21.84
CA LYS A 22 13.71 11.40 21.91
C LYS A 22 12.36 10.73 22.18
N THR A 23 11.54 11.30 23.06
CA THR A 23 10.20 10.80 23.38
C THR A 23 9.26 10.79 22.17
N HIS A 24 9.40 11.75 21.26
CA HIS A 24 8.64 11.79 20.00
C HIS A 24 9.11 10.65 19.09
N LEU A 25 10.42 10.46 18.92
CA LEU A 25 10.98 9.39 18.08
C LEU A 25 10.65 7.98 18.63
N GLU A 26 10.70 7.79 19.95
CA GLU A 26 10.29 6.55 20.60
C GLU A 26 8.81 6.23 20.38
N ARG A 27 7.93 7.26 20.46
CA ARG A 27 6.50 7.12 20.16
C ARG A 27 6.28 6.72 18.71
N LEU A 28 6.96 7.37 17.77
CA LEU A 28 6.90 7.05 16.35
C LEU A 28 7.33 5.61 16.09
N ALA A 29 8.50 5.21 16.62
CA ALA A 29 9.00 3.84 16.47
C ALA A 29 8.00 2.81 17.01
N ALA A 30 7.42 3.07 18.19
CA ALA A 30 6.40 2.21 18.77
C ALA A 30 5.12 2.13 17.90
N ASN A 31 4.67 3.23 17.29
CA ASN A 31 3.51 3.25 16.41
C ASN A 31 3.76 2.56 15.08
N VAL A 32 4.97 2.71 14.53
CA VAL A 32 5.44 2.00 13.35
C VAL A 32 5.45 0.49 13.57
N ASP A 33 5.94 0.03 14.72
CA ASP A 33 6.08 -1.38 15.07
C ASP A 33 4.76 -2.05 15.46
N ARG A 34 3.83 -1.30 16.06
CA ARG A 34 2.50 -1.82 16.41
C ARG A 34 1.73 -2.19 15.15
N LYS A 35 1.08 -3.35 15.16
CA LYS A 35 0.12 -3.79 14.13
C LYS A 35 -1.20 -3.02 14.24
N LYS A 36 -1.16 -1.71 14.02
CA LYS A 36 -2.31 -0.81 14.05
C LYS A 36 -2.20 0.24 12.95
N ARG A 37 -3.34 0.87 12.65
CA ARG A 37 -3.47 1.90 11.61
C ARG A 37 -2.68 3.19 11.92
N SER A 38 -2.31 3.42 13.18
CA SER A 38 -1.76 4.68 13.69
C SER A 38 -0.38 5.11 13.18
N GLY A 39 0.36 4.26 12.45
CA GLY A 39 1.75 4.58 12.07
C GLY A 39 1.90 5.39 10.77
N ILE A 40 0.87 5.50 9.93
CA ILE A 40 0.97 6.23 8.65
C ILE A 40 1.16 7.74 8.87
N PRO A 41 0.39 8.41 9.75
CA PRO A 41 0.58 9.84 10.02
C PRO A 41 1.98 10.19 10.50
N ASP A 42 2.48 9.46 11.50
CA ASP A 42 3.82 9.70 12.08
C ASP A 42 4.94 9.57 11.01
N VAL A 43 4.76 8.63 10.06
CA VAL A 43 5.73 8.40 8.99
C VAL A 43 5.73 9.53 7.97
N TRP A 44 4.57 10.07 7.61
CA TRP A 44 4.50 11.25 6.73
C TRP A 44 5.15 12.47 7.36
N GLU A 45 4.85 12.73 8.64
CA GLU A 45 5.41 13.84 9.40
C GLU A 45 6.94 13.74 9.47
N LEU A 46 7.48 12.59 9.88
CA LEU A 46 8.93 12.39 9.95
C LEU A 46 9.59 12.50 8.58
N TYR A 47 9.00 11.91 7.53
CA TYR A 47 9.56 11.95 6.18
C TYR A 47 9.67 13.39 5.65
N LEU A 48 8.60 14.18 5.79
CA LEU A 48 8.58 15.56 5.33
C LEU A 48 9.48 16.46 6.19
N LEU A 49 9.47 16.26 7.51
CA LEU A 49 10.36 16.97 8.43
C LEU A 49 11.84 16.72 8.09
N VAL A 50 12.25 15.46 7.91
CA VAL A 50 13.64 15.11 7.60
C VAL A 50 14.07 15.69 6.26
N GLY A 51 13.20 15.66 5.24
CA GLY A 51 13.48 16.33 3.97
C GLY A 51 13.83 17.81 4.16
N HIS A 52 13.04 18.49 4.99
CA HIS A 52 13.27 19.90 5.32
C HIS A 52 14.44 20.14 6.29
N ILE A 53 14.78 19.20 7.16
CA ILE A 53 16.01 19.25 7.96
C ILE A 53 17.23 19.23 7.03
N LEU A 54 17.25 18.33 6.05
CA LEU A 54 18.36 18.14 5.12
C LEU A 54 18.50 19.31 4.14
N ALA A 55 17.38 19.86 3.66
CA ALA A 55 17.40 20.92 2.65
C ALA A 55 17.46 22.33 3.26
N HIS A 56 16.69 22.59 4.33
CA HIS A 56 16.36 23.96 4.77
C HIS A 56 16.61 24.23 6.24
N ASP A 57 17.32 23.34 6.93
CA ASP A 57 17.66 23.48 8.35
C ASP A 57 16.42 23.60 9.26
N ALA A 58 15.37 22.82 8.95
CA ALA A 58 14.09 22.91 9.64
C ALA A 58 14.17 22.65 11.15
N VAL A 59 13.27 23.31 11.87
CA VAL A 59 13.08 23.20 13.32
C VAL A 59 11.75 22.50 13.58
N HIS A 60 11.80 21.45 14.39
CA HIS A 60 10.64 20.66 14.77
C HIS A 60 9.92 21.25 15.98
N GLU A 61 8.57 21.32 15.93
CA GLU A 61 7.73 21.71 17.07
C GLU A 61 8.10 23.07 17.71
N GLN A 62 8.50 24.07 16.91
CA GLN A 62 8.85 25.39 17.43
C GLN A 62 7.62 26.08 18.05
N PRO A 63 7.62 26.41 19.37
CA PRO A 63 6.47 27.03 19.99
C PRO A 63 6.19 28.43 19.43
N LEU A 64 4.93 28.69 19.13
CA LEU A 64 4.41 30.02 18.82
C LEU A 64 4.08 30.79 20.12
N SER A 65 3.73 32.07 19.99
CA SER A 65 3.34 32.92 21.13
C SER A 65 2.10 32.39 21.89
N SER A 66 1.25 31.61 21.24
CA SER A 66 0.11 30.91 21.87
C SER A 66 0.49 29.64 22.64
N GLY A 67 1.75 29.18 22.55
CA GLY A 67 2.20 27.89 23.07
C GLY A 67 1.92 26.70 22.16
N LYS A 68 1.18 26.90 21.05
CA LYS A 68 1.00 25.87 20.00
C LYS A 68 2.32 25.61 19.28
N LYS A 69 2.48 24.40 18.75
CA LYS A 69 3.73 23.92 18.16
C LYS A 69 3.45 23.35 16.77
N PRO A 70 3.63 24.13 15.70
CA PRO A 70 3.61 23.62 14.34
C PRO A 70 4.68 22.55 14.15
N ASP A 71 4.40 21.54 13.35
CA ASP A 71 5.31 20.40 13.20
C ASP A 71 6.63 20.82 12.56
N ILE A 72 6.59 21.74 11.59
CA ILE A 72 7.78 22.19 10.84
C ILE A 72 7.83 23.72 10.80
N HIS A 73 8.98 24.28 11.18
CA HIS A 73 9.32 25.68 10.92
C HIS A 73 10.57 25.76 10.05
N LEU A 74 10.52 26.61 9.01
CA LEU A 74 11.64 26.91 8.11
C LEU A 74 12.15 28.35 8.36
N PRO A 75 13.15 28.55 9.25
CA PRO A 75 13.52 29.89 9.72
C PRO A 75 13.97 30.84 8.62
N ARG A 76 14.76 30.34 7.65
CA ARG A 76 15.29 31.17 6.55
C ARG A 76 14.22 31.66 5.57
N HIS A 77 13.05 31.03 5.61
CA HIS A 77 11.95 31.32 4.68
C HIS A 77 10.73 31.92 5.37
N GLU A 78 10.74 31.99 6.71
CA GLU A 78 9.62 32.38 7.58
C GLU A 78 8.35 31.61 7.20
N VAL A 79 8.45 30.27 7.18
CA VAL A 79 7.35 29.37 6.81
C VAL A 79 7.04 28.43 7.96
N TYR A 80 5.78 28.42 8.39
CA TYR A 80 5.24 27.53 9.41
C TYR A 80 4.28 26.53 8.77
N ILE A 81 4.54 25.26 9.02
CA ILE A 81 3.81 24.15 8.42
C ILE A 81 3.31 23.23 9.53
N ASP A 82 2.05 22.86 9.40
CA ASP A 82 1.44 21.77 10.15
C ASP A 82 1.16 20.60 9.18
N VAL A 83 1.54 19.39 9.58
CA VAL A 83 1.40 18.17 8.78
C VAL A 83 0.13 17.45 9.25
N LYS A 84 -0.80 17.24 8.32
CA LYS A 84 -2.04 16.53 8.60
C LYS A 84 -2.16 15.34 7.68
N THR A 85 -2.46 14.17 8.23
CA THR A 85 -2.78 12.98 7.44
C THR A 85 -4.27 12.68 7.56
N ILE A 86 -4.95 12.50 6.43
CA ILE A 86 -6.40 12.22 6.41
C ILE A 86 -6.70 10.83 5.88
N SER A 87 -7.67 10.16 6.50
CA SER A 87 -8.08 8.79 6.17
C SER A 87 -9.59 8.60 6.35
N ASP A 88 -10.13 7.57 5.71
CA ASP A 88 -11.54 7.18 5.85
C ASP A 88 -11.76 6.12 6.95
N ASP A 89 -10.79 5.92 7.84
CA ASP A 89 -10.81 4.87 8.86
C ASP A 89 -12.07 4.90 9.72
N ASN A 90 -12.48 6.10 10.16
CA ASN A 90 -13.71 6.24 10.95
C ASN A 90 -14.94 5.82 10.15
N ALA A 91 -15.00 6.14 8.86
CA ALA A 91 -16.11 5.73 8.01
C ALA A 91 -16.12 4.20 7.82
N HIS A 92 -14.95 3.58 7.63
CA HIS A 92 -14.82 2.13 7.54
C HIS A 92 -15.08 1.40 8.86
N ASP A 93 -14.90 2.05 10.00
CA ASP A 93 -15.25 1.49 11.31
C ASP A 93 -16.77 1.52 11.56
N VAL A 94 -17.44 2.58 11.11
CA VAL A 94 -18.91 2.72 11.18
C VAL A 94 -19.61 1.81 10.15
N TYR A 95 -19.06 1.73 8.93
CA TYR A 95 -19.58 0.91 7.83
C TYR A 95 -18.56 -0.18 7.43
N PRO A 96 -18.48 -1.29 8.18
CA PRO A 96 -17.41 -2.29 8.08
C PRO A 96 -17.57 -3.26 6.91
N VAL A 97 -17.74 -2.75 5.68
CA VAL A 97 -17.89 -3.57 4.46
C VAL A 97 -16.70 -4.52 4.30
N ASN A 98 -15.47 -4.04 4.44
CA ASN A 98 -14.26 -4.87 4.28
C ASN A 98 -14.21 -6.00 5.30
N PHE A 99 -14.55 -5.72 6.57
CA PHE A 99 -14.61 -6.76 7.60
C PHE A 99 -15.70 -7.80 7.32
N PHE A 100 -16.86 -7.37 6.81
CA PHE A 100 -17.88 -8.31 6.33
C PHE A 100 -17.34 -9.18 5.19
N MET A 101 -16.73 -8.58 4.18
CA MET A 101 -16.22 -9.29 3.00
C MET A 101 -15.10 -10.28 3.35
N ASP A 102 -14.17 -9.89 4.23
CA ASP A 102 -13.11 -10.78 4.73
C ASP A 102 -13.71 -11.97 5.49
N THR A 103 -14.68 -11.70 6.38
CA THR A 103 -15.36 -12.74 7.15
C THR A 103 -16.15 -13.68 6.22
N PHE A 104 -16.88 -13.13 5.25
CA PHE A 104 -17.62 -13.88 4.25
C PHE A 104 -16.68 -14.77 3.41
N MET A 105 -15.57 -14.21 2.93
CA MET A 105 -14.54 -14.93 2.18
C MET A 105 -13.95 -16.10 3.00
N GLU A 106 -13.69 -15.89 4.29
CA GLU A 106 -13.24 -16.96 5.18
C GLU A 106 -14.31 -18.07 5.33
N GLN A 107 -15.58 -17.70 5.49
CA GLN A 107 -16.65 -18.69 5.59
C GLN A 107 -16.81 -19.49 4.30
N VAL A 108 -16.74 -18.83 3.13
CA VAL A 108 -16.77 -19.47 1.80
C VAL A 108 -15.64 -20.51 1.70
N ARG A 109 -14.39 -20.09 1.95
CA ARG A 109 -13.20 -20.98 1.90
C ARG A 109 -13.33 -22.20 2.82
N ARG A 110 -13.95 -22.04 3.99
CA ARG A 110 -14.08 -23.11 4.98
C ARG A 110 -15.23 -24.09 4.69
N ARG A 111 -16.26 -23.70 3.93
CA ARG A 111 -17.55 -24.44 3.90
C ARG A 111 -18.06 -24.81 2.52
N LEU A 112 -17.70 -24.04 1.50
CA LEU A 112 -18.14 -24.31 0.15
C LEU A 112 -17.14 -25.24 -0.55
N PRO A 113 -17.64 -26.17 -1.37
CA PRO A 113 -16.80 -27.08 -2.13
C PRO A 113 -16.08 -26.40 -3.30
N VAL A 114 -16.47 -25.16 -3.62
CA VAL A 114 -15.92 -24.37 -4.73
C VAL A 114 -15.38 -23.03 -4.25
N LEU A 115 -14.34 -22.57 -4.92
CA LEU A 115 -13.94 -21.18 -4.95
C LEU A 115 -14.43 -20.65 -6.30
N GLY A 116 -15.66 -20.15 -6.38
CA GLY A 116 -16.19 -19.53 -7.59
C GLY A 116 -16.30 -18.02 -7.47
N ASP A 117 -16.89 -17.37 -8.47
CA ASP A 117 -17.00 -15.92 -8.51
C ASP A 117 -18.22 -15.49 -7.70
N PHE A 118 -17.99 -14.96 -6.50
CA PHE A 118 -19.03 -14.41 -5.64
C PHE A 118 -19.03 -12.89 -5.73
N HIS A 119 -20.20 -12.29 -5.91
CA HIS A 119 -20.36 -10.85 -5.88
C HIS A 119 -21.47 -10.44 -4.90
N VAL A 120 -21.13 -9.59 -3.94
CA VAL A 120 -22.06 -9.05 -2.93
C VAL A 120 -22.44 -7.62 -3.29
N GLU A 121 -23.69 -7.41 -3.65
CA GLU A 121 -24.27 -6.10 -3.92
C GLU A 121 -25.04 -5.62 -2.68
N PHE A 122 -24.40 -4.75 -1.89
CA PHE A 122 -25.01 -4.20 -0.69
C PHE A 122 -26.08 -3.18 -1.08
N GLY A 123 -27.27 -3.33 -0.52
CA GLY A 123 -28.29 -2.29 -0.60
C GLY A 123 -27.86 -1.03 0.16
N SER A 124 -28.56 0.09 -0.10
CA SER A 124 -28.28 1.37 0.57
C SER A 124 -29.46 1.83 1.42
N ARG A 125 -29.17 2.58 2.47
CA ARG A 125 -30.16 3.27 3.31
C ARG A 125 -29.75 4.72 3.50
N LEU A 126 -30.73 5.59 3.76
CA LEU A 126 -30.47 6.97 4.15
C LEU A 126 -30.13 7.03 5.64
N GLU A 127 -29.05 7.73 5.97
CA GLU A 127 -28.69 8.11 7.34
C GLU A 127 -28.33 9.58 7.42
N ASP A 128 -28.54 10.17 8.58
CA ASP A 128 -28.00 11.49 8.91
C ASP A 128 -26.54 11.33 9.34
N VAL A 129 -25.62 11.80 8.50
CA VAL A 129 -24.17 11.78 8.74
C VAL A 129 -23.69 13.23 8.80
N ASP A 130 -23.19 13.65 9.96
CA ASP A 130 -22.70 15.01 10.20
C ASP A 130 -23.72 16.12 9.88
N GLY A 131 -25.03 15.85 10.04
CA GLY A 131 -26.12 16.80 9.81
C GLY A 131 -26.67 16.79 8.37
N GLN A 132 -26.30 15.79 7.58
CA GLN A 132 -26.76 15.63 6.20
C GLN A 132 -27.24 14.21 5.90
N SER A 133 -28.41 14.11 5.26
CA SER A 133 -28.94 12.87 4.70
C SER A 133 -28.04 12.32 3.60
N THR A 134 -27.42 11.16 3.86
CA THR A 134 -26.45 10.49 3.00
C THR A 134 -26.84 9.02 2.81
N HIS A 135 -26.66 8.50 1.60
CA HIS A 135 -26.83 7.07 1.34
C HIS A 135 -25.60 6.29 1.80
N VAL A 136 -25.83 5.30 2.66
CA VAL A 136 -24.79 4.45 3.24
C VAL A 136 -25.12 2.97 3.03
N PRO A 137 -24.12 2.07 2.96
CA PRO A 137 -24.38 0.65 2.80
C PRO A 137 -25.16 0.09 3.99
N ALA A 138 -26.16 -0.73 3.69
CA ALA A 138 -26.87 -1.50 4.70
C ALA A 138 -26.00 -2.70 5.12
N LEU A 139 -25.64 -2.74 6.39
CA LEU A 139 -24.80 -3.78 6.98
C LEU A 139 -25.42 -4.29 8.28
N PRO A 140 -25.19 -5.57 8.63
CA PRO A 140 -25.49 -6.06 9.98
C PRO A 140 -24.62 -5.37 11.04
N GLU A 141 -24.99 -5.52 12.31
CA GLU A 141 -24.15 -5.03 13.42
C GLU A 141 -22.79 -5.74 13.45
N LYS A 142 -21.73 -5.01 13.82
CA LYS A 142 -20.35 -5.48 13.67
C LYS A 142 -20.08 -6.80 14.41
N ASN A 143 -20.69 -6.98 15.57
CA ASN A 143 -20.61 -8.19 16.39
C ASN A 143 -21.40 -9.38 15.81
N GLU A 144 -22.35 -9.14 14.90
CA GLU A 144 -23.20 -10.17 14.27
C GLU A 144 -22.65 -10.62 12.90
N ILE A 145 -21.71 -9.87 12.31
CA ILE A 145 -21.15 -10.15 10.98
C ILE A 145 -20.68 -11.61 10.85
N SER A 146 -20.00 -12.16 11.87
CA SER A 146 -19.48 -13.53 11.80
C SER A 146 -20.58 -14.59 11.77
N SER A 147 -21.62 -14.45 12.59
CA SER A 147 -22.75 -15.39 12.59
C SER A 147 -23.56 -15.28 11.31
N ILE A 148 -23.84 -14.06 10.85
CA ILE A 148 -24.61 -13.81 9.63
C ILE A 148 -23.86 -14.32 8.39
N ALA A 149 -22.57 -14.01 8.23
CA ALA A 149 -21.77 -14.53 7.12
C ALA A 149 -21.76 -16.07 7.07
N LYS A 150 -21.73 -16.73 8.23
CA LYS A 150 -21.80 -18.20 8.34
C LYS A 150 -23.15 -18.74 7.90
N GLU A 151 -24.25 -18.13 8.30
CA GLU A 151 -25.59 -18.56 7.89
C GLU A 151 -25.81 -18.35 6.39
N ILE A 152 -25.40 -17.19 5.87
CA ILE A 152 -25.42 -16.90 4.43
C ILE A 152 -24.71 -18.00 3.65
N VAL A 153 -23.48 -18.37 4.03
CA VAL A 153 -22.73 -19.40 3.32
C VAL A 153 -23.41 -20.78 3.38
N LYS A 154 -24.11 -21.10 4.47
CA LYS A 154 -24.91 -22.34 4.53
C LYS A 154 -26.08 -22.28 3.55
N ASP A 155 -26.73 -21.14 3.42
CA ASP A 155 -27.85 -20.97 2.48
C ASP A 155 -27.37 -21.00 1.04
N LEU A 156 -26.23 -20.37 0.73
CA LEU A 156 -25.56 -20.50 -0.56
C LEU A 156 -25.22 -21.96 -0.90
N LYS A 157 -24.78 -22.75 0.08
CA LYS A 157 -24.51 -24.19 -0.12
C LYS A 157 -25.78 -24.98 -0.46
N ARG A 158 -26.92 -24.63 0.15
CA ARG A 158 -28.21 -25.27 -0.12
C ARG A 158 -28.75 -24.87 -1.50
N LEU A 159 -28.64 -23.59 -1.85
CA LEU A 159 -29.13 -23.03 -3.12
C LEU A 159 -28.26 -23.45 -4.31
N GLY A 160 -26.94 -23.46 -4.12
CA GLY A 160 -25.98 -23.70 -5.20
C GLY A 160 -25.91 -25.16 -5.65
N GLY A 161 -26.32 -26.13 -4.83
CA GLY A 161 -26.25 -27.54 -5.15
C GLY A 161 -24.82 -27.98 -5.49
N ASP A 162 -24.57 -28.29 -6.78
CA ASP A 162 -23.26 -28.64 -7.32
C ASP A 162 -22.44 -27.45 -7.83
N PHE A 163 -23.00 -26.23 -7.75
CA PHE A 163 -22.39 -24.98 -8.18
C PHE A 163 -22.07 -24.92 -9.69
N SER A 164 -22.81 -25.67 -10.51
CA SER A 164 -22.68 -25.71 -11.98
C SER A 164 -23.35 -24.53 -12.71
N ALA A 165 -24.32 -23.86 -12.08
CA ALA A 165 -25.09 -22.77 -12.66
C ALA A 165 -24.94 -21.46 -11.87
N LEU A 166 -25.24 -20.35 -12.53
CA LEU A 166 -25.35 -19.05 -11.88
C LEU A 166 -26.59 -19.00 -10.97
N PHE A 167 -26.48 -18.35 -9.82
CA PHE A 167 -27.61 -18.12 -8.94
C PHE A 167 -27.43 -16.84 -8.13
N ALA A 168 -28.53 -16.36 -7.55
CA ALA A 168 -28.53 -15.21 -6.64
C ALA A 168 -29.28 -15.56 -5.36
N HIS A 169 -28.83 -14.99 -4.25
CA HIS A 169 -29.43 -15.12 -2.93
C HIS A 169 -29.64 -13.73 -2.35
N ASN A 170 -30.89 -13.42 -2.01
CA ASN A 170 -31.26 -12.14 -1.43
C ASN A 170 -31.32 -12.26 0.09
N VAL A 171 -30.57 -11.41 0.79
CA VAL A 171 -30.54 -11.32 2.25
C VAL A 171 -30.98 -9.94 2.68
N GLN A 172 -31.58 -9.83 3.87
CA GLN A 172 -32.05 -8.55 4.39
C GLN A 172 -31.10 -8.05 5.48
N PHE A 173 -30.51 -6.88 5.27
CA PHE A 173 -29.74 -6.18 6.30
C PHE A 173 -30.49 -4.92 6.69
N ARG A 174 -30.95 -4.86 7.95
CA ARG A 174 -31.74 -3.74 8.49
C ARG A 174 -32.94 -3.36 7.61
N GLY A 175 -33.63 -4.37 7.04
CA GLY A 175 -34.78 -4.17 6.16
C GLY A 175 -34.45 -3.72 4.72
N VAL A 176 -33.16 -3.75 4.34
CA VAL A 176 -32.70 -3.46 2.98
C VAL A 176 -32.13 -4.72 2.34
N THR A 177 -32.55 -5.00 1.12
CA THR A 177 -32.07 -6.15 0.35
C THR A 177 -30.60 -5.98 -0.03
N THR A 178 -29.79 -6.99 0.28
CA THR A 178 -28.45 -7.20 -0.25
C THR A 178 -28.47 -8.47 -1.10
N THR A 179 -27.89 -8.41 -2.29
CA THR A 179 -27.92 -9.52 -3.25
C THR A 179 -26.54 -10.16 -3.31
N ILE A 180 -26.48 -11.48 -3.17
CA ILE A 180 -25.26 -12.26 -3.29
C ILE A 180 -25.40 -13.14 -4.52
N SER A 181 -24.59 -12.87 -5.54
CA SER A 181 -24.61 -13.65 -6.78
C SER A 181 -23.38 -14.56 -6.87
N TYR A 182 -23.58 -15.69 -7.53
CA TYR A 182 -22.54 -16.66 -7.84
C TYR A 182 -22.49 -16.91 -9.34
N LYS A 183 -21.28 -17.02 -9.87
CA LYS A 183 -21.00 -17.51 -11.21
C LYS A 183 -19.89 -18.57 -11.16
N PRO A 184 -20.01 -19.68 -11.91
CA PRO A 184 -18.91 -20.63 -12.07
C PRO A 184 -17.65 -19.93 -12.61
N SER A 185 -16.55 -19.99 -11.86
CA SER A 185 -15.27 -19.35 -12.23
C SER A 185 -14.30 -20.33 -12.87
N ARG A 186 -13.20 -19.81 -13.42
CA ARG A 186 -12.07 -20.65 -13.87
C ARG A 186 -11.34 -21.22 -12.65
N PRO A 187 -10.91 -22.49 -12.66
CA PRO A 187 -10.36 -23.20 -11.48
C PRO A 187 -9.20 -22.48 -10.76
N ASN A 188 -8.48 -21.59 -11.45
CA ASN A 188 -7.21 -21.04 -10.98
C ASN A 188 -7.33 -19.60 -10.42
N PHE A 189 -8.48 -18.93 -10.54
CA PHE A 189 -8.64 -17.51 -10.14
C PHE A 189 -10.08 -17.19 -9.69
N PRO A 190 -10.47 -17.59 -8.47
CA PRO A 190 -11.77 -17.19 -7.90
C PRO A 190 -11.80 -15.70 -7.54
N LEU A 191 -12.83 -14.98 -7.98
CA LEU A 191 -13.06 -13.57 -7.63
C LEU A 191 -14.18 -13.44 -6.60
N ILE A 192 -13.86 -12.90 -5.42
CA ILE A 192 -14.87 -12.50 -4.45
C ILE A 192 -14.82 -10.97 -4.34
N GLY A 193 -15.88 -10.31 -4.76
CA GLY A 193 -15.98 -8.86 -4.81
C GLY A 193 -17.28 -8.33 -4.22
N SER A 194 -17.36 -7.01 -4.11
CA SER A 194 -18.55 -6.32 -3.63
C SER A 194 -18.80 -5.02 -4.36
N ASN A 195 -20.06 -4.58 -4.35
CA ASN A 195 -20.48 -3.25 -4.76
C ASN A 195 -21.32 -2.61 -3.65
N TYR A 196 -21.12 -1.32 -3.43
CA TYR A 196 -21.81 -0.54 -2.40
C TYR A 196 -21.79 0.95 -2.73
N THR A 197 -22.77 1.70 -2.24
CA THR A 197 -22.81 3.17 -2.38
C THR A 197 -21.61 3.82 -1.69
N SER A 198 -20.97 4.79 -2.35
CA SER A 198 -19.82 5.52 -1.76
C SER A 198 -20.26 6.28 -0.51
N PHE A 199 -19.71 5.90 0.64
CA PHE A 199 -19.98 6.49 1.95
C PHE A 199 -18.77 7.25 2.53
N THR A 200 -17.63 7.14 1.87
CA THR A 200 -16.34 7.71 2.26
C THR A 200 -16.13 9.12 1.71
N THR A 201 -16.63 9.40 0.50
CA THR A 201 -16.33 10.63 -0.26
C THR A 201 -17.38 11.73 -0.21
N LEU A 202 -18.54 11.48 0.39
CA LEU A 202 -19.64 12.44 0.42
C LEU A 202 -19.95 12.81 1.87
N ARG A 203 -19.07 13.64 2.43
CA ARG A 203 -19.40 14.53 3.55
C ARG A 203 -19.47 15.92 2.92
N SER A 204 -20.64 16.55 2.87
CA SER A 204 -20.85 17.81 2.13
C SER A 204 -19.81 18.89 2.39
N ASN A 205 -19.79 19.84 1.45
CA ASN A 205 -19.03 21.09 1.31
C ASN A 205 -18.70 21.93 2.56
N GLU A 206 -19.08 21.51 3.77
CA GLU A 206 -18.83 22.21 5.02
C GLU A 206 -18.07 21.39 6.07
N ARG A 207 -18.03 20.04 6.01
CA ARG A 207 -17.30 19.23 7.02
C ARG A 207 -16.69 17.92 6.47
N SER A 208 -15.91 18.01 5.40
CA SER A 208 -15.08 16.87 4.98
C SER A 208 -13.95 16.58 5.99
N VAL A 209 -13.40 15.37 6.00
CA VAL A 209 -12.20 15.03 6.81
C VAL A 209 -11.03 15.97 6.49
N ALA A 210 -10.93 16.42 5.24
CA ALA A 210 -9.96 17.41 4.80
C ALA A 210 -10.25 18.80 5.39
N THR A 211 -11.50 19.27 5.32
CA THR A 211 -11.91 20.58 5.86
C THR A 211 -11.63 20.64 7.36
N ARG A 212 -11.97 19.60 8.11
CA ARG A 212 -11.68 19.51 9.55
C ARG A 212 -10.17 19.57 9.83
N ALA A 213 -9.37 18.81 9.08
CA ALA A 213 -7.91 18.83 9.24
C ALA A 213 -7.33 20.22 8.93
N LEU A 214 -7.86 20.91 7.91
CA LEU A 214 -7.46 22.27 7.56
C LEU A 214 -7.88 23.28 8.63
N ASP A 215 -9.07 23.13 9.24
CA ASP A 215 -9.52 23.98 10.35
C ASP A 215 -8.62 23.80 11.58
N GLU A 216 -8.35 22.56 11.99
CA GLU A 216 -7.45 22.23 13.09
C GLU A 216 -6.04 22.81 12.86
N ALA A 217 -5.50 22.66 11.64
CA ALA A 217 -4.21 23.21 11.27
C ALA A 217 -4.21 24.75 11.23
N SER A 218 -5.29 25.37 10.72
CA SER A 218 -5.44 26.83 10.71
C SER A 218 -5.45 27.41 12.12
N GLU A 219 -6.05 26.70 13.08
CA GLU A 219 -6.00 27.05 14.48
C GLU A 219 -4.61 26.84 15.07
N GLN A 220 -3.90 25.78 14.68
CA GLN A 220 -2.52 25.52 15.11
C GLN A 220 -1.58 26.66 14.73
N LEU A 221 -1.76 27.22 13.53
CA LEU A 221 -0.91 28.25 12.94
C LEU A 221 -1.39 29.69 13.22
N ALA A 222 -2.48 29.86 13.96
CA ALA A 222 -3.16 31.15 14.12
C ALA A 222 -2.27 32.26 14.72
N SER A 223 -1.29 31.89 15.56
CA SER A 223 -0.38 32.83 16.21
C SER A 223 1.02 32.85 15.59
N ALA A 224 1.16 32.46 14.31
CA ALA A 224 2.41 32.61 13.59
C ALA A 224 2.79 34.10 13.45
N PRO A 225 4.10 34.45 13.42
CA PRO A 225 4.54 35.83 13.28
C PRO A 225 3.94 36.54 12.06
N GLU A 226 3.69 37.83 12.20
CA GLU A 226 3.19 38.64 11.09
C GLU A 226 4.17 38.62 9.90
N GLY A 227 3.64 38.46 8.69
CA GLY A 227 4.44 38.34 7.47
C GLY A 227 5.01 36.95 7.18
N SER A 228 4.87 35.99 8.10
CA SER A 228 5.22 34.59 7.85
C SER A 228 4.17 33.89 6.97
N LEU A 229 4.59 32.86 6.23
CA LEU A 229 3.68 32.01 5.47
C LEU A 229 3.19 30.86 6.34
N ARG A 230 1.88 30.67 6.39
CA ARG A 230 1.21 29.58 7.11
C ARG A 230 0.69 28.57 6.10
N GLY A 231 1.04 27.31 6.24
CA GLY A 231 0.52 26.31 5.34
C GLY A 231 0.39 24.93 5.93
N VAL A 232 -0.27 24.06 5.17
CA VAL A 232 -0.58 22.71 5.60
C VAL A 232 -0.02 21.72 4.61
N TYR A 233 0.68 20.72 5.11
CA TYR A 233 1.04 19.53 4.35
C TYR A 233 -0.02 18.47 4.60
N LEU A 234 -0.96 18.37 3.67
CA LEU A 234 -2.08 17.45 3.76
C LEU A 234 -1.75 16.15 3.03
N CYS A 235 -1.49 15.11 3.81
CA CYS A 235 -1.00 13.82 3.36
C CYS A 235 -2.14 12.80 3.26
N ASP A 236 -2.06 11.97 2.24
CA ASP A 236 -2.98 10.86 2.03
C ASP A 236 -2.67 9.71 3.01
N GLY A 237 -3.66 9.38 3.84
CA GLY A 237 -3.66 8.27 4.78
C GLY A 237 -4.52 7.09 4.34
N GLY A 238 -5.00 7.09 3.09
CA GLY A 238 -5.90 6.08 2.54
C GLY A 238 -7.33 6.58 2.50
N THR A 239 -7.54 7.80 1.99
CA THR A 239 -8.88 8.35 1.75
C THR A 239 -9.23 8.29 0.28
N ASP A 240 -10.51 8.05 0.00
CA ASP A 240 -11.02 8.02 -1.35
C ASP A 240 -11.06 9.41 -2.03
N LEU A 241 -10.76 10.48 -1.29
CA LEU A 241 -10.65 11.84 -1.84
C LEU A 241 -9.52 11.98 -2.88
N TRP A 242 -8.52 11.10 -2.88
CA TRP A 242 -7.45 11.02 -3.89
C TRP A 242 -7.73 10.02 -5.02
N SER A 243 -8.73 9.15 -4.89
CA SER A 243 -8.97 8.05 -5.84
C SER A 243 -10.28 8.21 -6.63
N LYS A 244 -11.33 8.78 -6.02
CA LYS A 244 -12.66 8.91 -6.64
C LYS A 244 -12.86 10.29 -7.26
N GLY A 245 -12.23 10.51 -8.42
CA GLY A 245 -12.57 11.59 -9.36
C GLY A 245 -13.31 11.03 -10.57
N ALA A 246 -14.16 11.83 -11.23
CA ALA A 246 -14.56 11.49 -12.61
C ALA A 246 -13.28 11.42 -13.46
N SER A 247 -13.15 10.45 -14.37
CA SER A 247 -11.92 10.15 -15.15
C SER A 247 -11.35 11.31 -16.00
N TYR A 248 -11.96 12.49 -15.92
CA TYR A 248 -11.63 13.73 -16.63
C TYR A 248 -11.71 14.98 -15.72
N ARG A 249 -11.83 14.84 -14.39
CA ARG A 249 -11.89 15.94 -13.42
C ARG A 249 -10.73 15.86 -12.42
N THR A 250 -10.38 17.01 -11.85
CA THR A 250 -9.51 17.13 -10.69
C THR A 250 -10.03 16.28 -9.54
N PHE A 251 -9.14 15.69 -8.74
CA PHE A 251 -9.57 14.90 -7.58
C PHE A 251 -10.36 15.78 -6.60
N PRO A 252 -11.38 15.23 -5.90
CA PRO A 252 -12.19 15.99 -4.93
C PRO A 252 -11.36 16.78 -3.91
N ILE A 253 -10.21 16.24 -3.52
CA ILE A 253 -9.30 16.92 -2.58
C ILE A 253 -8.78 18.27 -3.11
N HIS A 254 -8.46 18.38 -4.41
CA HIS A 254 -7.98 19.63 -5.00
C HIS A 254 -9.05 20.71 -4.97
N ASP A 255 -10.31 20.33 -5.19
CA ASP A 255 -11.43 21.26 -5.16
C ASP A 255 -11.73 21.72 -3.73
N ILE A 256 -11.62 20.82 -2.74
CA ILE A 256 -11.72 21.18 -1.32
C ILE A 256 -10.61 22.17 -0.92
N ALA A 257 -9.36 21.87 -1.27
CA ALA A 257 -8.23 22.73 -0.90
C ALA A 257 -8.29 24.11 -1.57
N ARG A 258 -8.63 24.17 -2.87
CA ARG A 258 -8.88 25.45 -3.56
C ARG A 258 -10.05 26.22 -2.94
N GLY A 259 -11.15 25.53 -2.68
CA GLY A 259 -12.33 26.12 -2.03
C GLY A 259 -12.03 26.64 -0.63
N TYR A 260 -11.19 25.95 0.14
CA TYR A 260 -10.79 26.37 1.48
C TYR A 260 -9.97 27.68 1.44
N LEU A 261 -8.90 27.73 0.64
CA LEU A 261 -8.07 28.93 0.51
C LEU A 261 -8.84 30.14 -0.05
N ALA A 262 -9.87 29.89 -0.89
CA ALA A 262 -10.74 30.95 -1.38
C ALA A 262 -11.69 31.52 -0.30
N LYS A 263 -12.09 30.71 0.70
CA LYS A 263 -13.09 31.08 1.72
C LYS A 263 -12.50 31.74 2.97
N THR A 264 -11.29 31.38 3.36
CA THR A 264 -10.60 31.91 4.54
C THR A 264 -9.27 32.53 4.15
N ASP A 265 -8.70 33.40 4.99
CA ASP A 265 -7.35 34.00 4.90
C ASP A 265 -6.35 33.43 5.93
N LYS A 266 -6.76 32.40 6.68
CA LYS A 266 -5.96 31.81 7.78
C LYS A 266 -4.73 31.04 7.31
N LEU A 267 -4.73 30.56 6.07
CA LEU A 267 -3.63 29.82 5.45
C LEU A 267 -3.22 30.49 4.13
N ASP A 268 -1.95 30.39 3.78
CA ASP A 268 -1.35 30.96 2.58
C ASP A 268 -1.16 29.92 1.47
N PHE A 269 -0.97 28.65 1.85
CA PHE A 269 -0.86 27.52 0.94
C PHE A 269 -1.29 26.19 1.58
N ILE A 270 -1.60 25.22 0.72
CA ILE A 270 -1.86 23.82 1.05
C ILE A 270 -1.05 22.98 0.07
N VAL A 271 -0.28 22.01 0.55
CA VAL A 271 0.40 21.02 -0.28
C VAL A 271 -0.26 19.67 -0.07
N LEU A 272 -0.74 19.06 -1.15
CA LEU A 272 -1.36 17.75 -1.14
C LEU A 272 -0.30 16.70 -1.42
N PHE A 273 -0.08 15.73 -0.53
CA PHE A 273 0.89 14.65 -0.70
C PHE A 273 0.20 13.29 -0.86
N THR A 274 0.66 12.48 -1.81
CA THR A 274 0.25 11.08 -1.97
C THR A 274 1.41 10.24 -2.54
N VAL A 275 1.21 8.93 -2.68
CA VAL A 275 2.16 8.02 -3.33
C VAL A 275 1.59 7.59 -4.67
N GLN A 276 2.25 8.01 -5.75
CA GLN A 276 1.90 7.60 -7.09
C GLN A 276 2.57 6.27 -7.43
N GLU A 277 1.79 5.34 -7.96
CA GLU A 277 2.27 4.10 -8.56
C GLU A 277 2.41 4.30 -10.07
N SER A 278 3.58 3.96 -10.60
CA SER A 278 3.88 3.92 -12.03
C SER A 278 4.52 2.58 -12.39
N TYR A 279 4.40 2.20 -13.65
CA TYR A 279 5.06 1.01 -14.18
C TYR A 279 6.33 1.45 -14.90
N GLU A 280 7.46 0.80 -14.62
CA GLU A 280 8.66 1.02 -15.43
C GLU A 280 8.36 0.59 -16.89
N PRO A 281 8.72 1.40 -17.89
CA PRO A 281 8.63 0.99 -19.28
C PRO A 281 9.40 -0.32 -19.47
N LEU A 282 8.83 -1.26 -20.23
CA LEU A 282 9.58 -2.45 -20.64
C LEU A 282 10.79 -1.99 -21.44
N GLU A 283 12.01 -2.39 -21.04
CA GLU A 283 13.17 -2.18 -21.90
C GLU A 283 12.90 -2.88 -23.23
N PRO A 284 13.09 -2.19 -24.37
CA PRO A 284 12.86 -2.77 -25.68
C PRO A 284 13.95 -3.81 -25.97
N SER A 285 13.74 -5.04 -25.53
CA SER A 285 14.50 -6.19 -26.03
C SER A 285 14.03 -6.49 -27.45
N GLY A 286 14.60 -5.80 -28.44
CA GLY A 286 14.87 -6.26 -29.81
C GLY A 286 13.78 -6.85 -30.71
N SER A 287 12.54 -7.07 -30.28
CA SER A 287 11.53 -7.74 -31.10
C SER A 287 10.10 -7.40 -30.68
N GLN A 288 9.43 -6.66 -31.56
CA GLN A 288 7.98 -6.46 -31.70
C GLN A 288 7.18 -6.01 -30.46
N LEU A 289 6.75 -4.75 -30.49
CA LEU A 289 5.69 -4.18 -29.66
C LEU A 289 4.38 -4.97 -29.85
N VAL A 290 4.11 -5.89 -28.93
CA VAL A 290 2.76 -6.44 -28.73
C VAL A 290 2.13 -5.67 -27.58
N LEU A 291 1.05 -4.95 -27.87
CA LEU A 291 0.19 -4.32 -26.86
C LEU A 291 -0.53 -5.43 -26.08
N LEU A 292 0.10 -5.92 -25.01
CA LEU A 292 -0.53 -6.87 -24.09
C LEU A 292 -1.36 -6.11 -23.04
N PRO A 293 -2.55 -6.62 -22.65
CA PRO A 293 -3.30 -6.13 -21.50
C PRO A 293 -2.46 -6.17 -20.22
N ALA A 294 -2.61 -5.16 -19.34
CA ALA A 294 -1.85 -5.03 -18.09
C ALA A 294 -1.90 -6.26 -17.16
N SER A 295 -2.94 -7.08 -17.28
CA SER A 295 -3.10 -8.35 -16.56
C SER A 295 -2.13 -9.46 -16.99
N LEU A 296 -1.48 -9.32 -18.15
CA LEU A 296 -0.47 -10.26 -18.67
C LEU A 296 0.97 -9.74 -18.50
N LEU A 297 1.15 -8.55 -17.92
CA LEU A 297 2.46 -7.96 -17.63
C LEU A 297 3.01 -8.46 -16.28
N THR A 298 2.94 -9.77 -16.04
CA THR A 298 3.61 -10.41 -14.89
C THR A 298 5.12 -10.26 -15.04
N GLY A 299 5.68 -9.21 -14.45
CA GLY A 299 7.11 -8.91 -14.51
C GLY A 299 7.49 -7.43 -14.61
N GLN A 300 6.53 -6.51 -14.85
CA GLN A 300 6.85 -5.09 -14.83
C GLN A 300 7.17 -4.62 -13.41
N LYS A 301 8.32 -3.97 -13.25
CA LYS A 301 8.75 -3.40 -11.99
C LYS A 301 7.90 -2.17 -11.69
N LYS A 302 7.20 -2.21 -10.56
CA LYS A 302 6.44 -1.06 -10.06
C LYS A 302 7.41 -0.05 -9.47
N ARG A 303 7.20 1.22 -9.80
CA ARG A 303 7.91 2.36 -9.22
C ARG A 303 6.92 3.20 -8.44
N TYR A 304 7.27 3.48 -7.20
CA TYR A 304 6.49 4.35 -6.33
C TYR A 304 7.25 5.67 -6.12
N THR A 305 6.54 6.78 -6.19
CA THR A 305 7.09 8.11 -5.98
C THR A 305 6.16 8.93 -5.11
N VAL A 306 6.73 9.74 -4.20
CA VAL A 306 5.94 10.78 -3.53
C VAL A 306 5.54 11.81 -4.58
N SER A 307 4.23 11.97 -4.75
CA SER A 307 3.64 12.98 -5.63
C SER A 307 3.04 14.09 -4.77
N TYR A 308 3.13 15.32 -5.26
CA TYR A 308 2.61 16.47 -4.55
C TYR A 308 2.04 17.54 -5.48
N ASP A 309 1.03 18.25 -4.99
CA ASP A 309 0.45 19.42 -5.66
C ASP A 309 0.41 20.61 -4.70
N VAL A 310 0.94 21.76 -5.13
CA VAL A 310 0.93 22.99 -4.35
C VAL A 310 -0.24 23.88 -4.78
N ILE A 311 -1.12 24.19 -3.83
CA ILE A 311 -2.24 25.10 -4.00
C ILE A 311 -1.97 26.31 -3.08
N ALA A 312 -1.87 27.51 -3.64
CA ALA A 312 -1.53 28.71 -2.89
C ALA A 312 -2.38 29.91 -3.32
N ARG A 313 -2.38 30.97 -2.49
CA ARG A 313 -3.11 32.22 -2.79
C ARG A 313 -2.59 32.96 -4.01
N THR A 314 -1.30 32.87 -4.28
CA THR A 314 -0.62 33.59 -5.35
C THR A 314 0.39 32.68 -6.03
N ASP A 315 0.65 32.93 -7.31
CA ASP A 315 1.64 32.18 -8.10
C ASP A 315 3.05 32.30 -7.52
N SER A 316 3.37 33.41 -6.86
CA SER A 316 4.68 33.62 -6.22
C SER A 316 4.85 32.72 -5.00
N ILE A 317 3.82 32.61 -4.15
CA ILE A 317 3.81 31.66 -3.02
C ILE A 317 3.85 30.23 -3.57
N GLN A 318 3.04 29.91 -4.59
CA GLN A 318 3.03 28.58 -5.19
C GLN A 318 4.42 28.14 -5.65
N LYS A 319 5.10 28.96 -6.47
CA LYS A 319 6.45 28.66 -6.97
C LYS A 319 7.49 28.56 -5.86
N LYS A 320 7.41 29.44 -4.84
CA LYS A 320 8.31 29.38 -3.67
C LYS A 320 8.15 28.05 -2.94
N ILE A 321 6.91 27.68 -2.59
CA ILE A 321 6.64 26.44 -1.85
C ILE A 321 6.96 25.20 -2.68
N GLU A 322 6.67 25.20 -3.98
CA GLU A 322 7.01 24.10 -4.88
C GLU A 322 8.54 23.87 -4.96
N GLY A 323 9.33 24.94 -4.99
CA GLY A 323 10.79 24.88 -4.88
C GLY A 323 11.24 24.23 -3.56
N LEU A 324 10.71 24.71 -2.43
CA LEU A 324 11.06 24.19 -1.11
C LEU A 324 10.70 22.70 -0.97
N VAL A 325 9.52 22.28 -1.44
CA VAL A 325 9.10 20.87 -1.38
C VAL A 325 9.97 20.00 -2.27
N ARG A 326 10.27 20.43 -3.50
CA ARG A 326 11.14 19.69 -4.43
C ARG A 326 12.54 19.48 -3.85
N GLU A 327 13.12 20.52 -3.27
CA GLU A 327 14.44 20.45 -2.62
C GLU A 327 14.41 19.52 -1.40
N ALA A 328 13.35 19.57 -0.59
CA ALA A 328 13.18 18.69 0.57
C ALA A 328 12.99 17.21 0.20
N LEU A 329 12.34 16.90 -0.92
CA LEU A 329 12.12 15.52 -1.38
C LEU A 329 13.33 14.91 -2.10
N SER A 330 14.19 15.74 -2.71
CA SER A 330 15.36 15.32 -3.49
C SER A 330 16.32 14.34 -2.77
N PRO A 331 16.70 14.55 -1.49
CA PRO A 331 17.63 13.66 -0.79
C PRO A 331 16.98 12.40 -0.21
N LEU A 332 15.66 12.25 -0.31
CA LEU A 332 14.92 11.18 0.37
C LEU A 332 14.74 9.95 -0.51
N ASP A 333 14.72 8.78 0.13
CA ASP A 333 14.40 7.53 -0.54
C ASP A 333 12.94 7.51 -1.00
N PRO A 334 12.66 6.91 -2.18
CA PRO A 334 11.29 6.76 -2.63
C PRO A 334 10.52 5.73 -1.80
N PRO A 335 9.17 5.80 -1.81
CA PRO A 335 8.32 4.78 -1.22
C PRO A 335 8.56 3.39 -1.82
N VAL A 336 8.20 2.35 -1.08
CA VAL A 336 8.29 0.94 -1.53
C VAL A 336 6.93 0.34 -1.90
N GLN A 337 5.83 1.04 -1.56
CA GLN A 337 4.47 0.67 -1.96
C GLN A 337 3.52 1.87 -1.84
N ASN A 338 2.37 1.77 -2.50
CA ASN A 338 1.27 2.74 -2.37
C ASN A 338 0.57 2.62 -1.00
N ILE A 339 -0.28 3.59 -0.68
CA ILE A 339 -0.96 3.69 0.62
C ILE A 339 -1.95 2.55 0.84
N GLU A 340 -2.73 2.18 -0.17
CA GLU A 340 -3.70 1.07 -0.09
C GLU A 340 -3.01 -0.27 0.26
N SER A 341 -1.89 -0.57 -0.42
CA SER A 341 -1.09 -1.77 -0.18
C SER A 341 -0.43 -1.72 1.19
N ALA A 342 0.08 -0.55 1.60
CA ALA A 342 0.64 -0.37 2.95
C ALA A 342 -0.39 -0.64 4.03
N TYR A 343 -1.59 -0.09 3.86
CA TYR A 343 -2.72 -0.30 4.76
C TYR A 343 -3.10 -1.78 4.85
N ALA A 344 -3.37 -2.42 3.71
CA ALA A 344 -3.75 -3.83 3.66
C ALA A 344 -2.67 -4.74 4.28
N ASN A 345 -1.39 -4.47 4.00
CA ASN A 345 -0.27 -5.24 4.54
C ASN A 345 -0.05 -5.03 6.05
N ARG A 346 -0.50 -3.93 6.66
CA ARG A 346 -0.45 -3.72 8.12
C ARG A 346 -1.58 -4.45 8.85
N MET A 347 -2.73 -4.61 8.20
CA MET A 347 -3.90 -5.25 8.80
C MET A 347 -3.87 -6.79 8.76
N ARG A 348 -3.01 -7.40 7.92
CA ARG A 348 -2.87 -8.85 7.84
C ARG A 348 -2.15 -9.43 9.08
N GLU A 349 -2.86 -10.25 9.86
CA GLU A 349 -2.26 -11.04 10.95
C GLU A 349 -1.33 -12.14 10.41
N GLY A 350 -0.33 -12.53 11.21
CA GLY A 350 0.48 -13.74 10.96
C GLY A 350 1.57 -13.66 9.87
N SER A 351 1.73 -12.55 9.16
CA SER A 351 2.88 -12.37 8.26
C SER A 351 3.98 -11.62 9.02
N SER A 352 5.18 -12.19 9.13
CA SER A 352 6.33 -11.50 9.71
C SER A 352 6.56 -10.15 9.03
N MET A 353 7.11 -9.19 9.78
CA MET A 353 7.62 -7.94 9.26
C MET A 353 8.61 -8.21 8.10
N GLY A 354 8.31 -7.74 6.89
CA GLY A 354 9.15 -7.94 5.68
C GLY A 354 8.53 -8.88 4.64
N PHE A 355 9.09 -8.87 3.43
CA PHE A 355 8.54 -9.55 2.25
C PHE A 355 8.80 -11.06 2.36
N ARG A 356 8.03 -11.78 3.21
CA ARG A 356 8.27 -13.22 3.48
C ARG A 356 7.96 -14.18 2.33
N LYS A 357 7.72 -13.69 1.12
CA LYS A 357 7.20 -14.47 0.00
C LYS A 357 7.66 -13.87 -1.32
N GLY A 358 8.73 -14.41 -1.88
CA GLY A 358 9.19 -14.00 -3.20
C GLY A 358 10.44 -14.76 -3.60
N VAL A 359 10.30 -15.69 -4.53
CA VAL A 359 11.43 -16.17 -5.32
C VAL A 359 11.25 -15.64 -6.72
N ALA A 360 12.30 -15.00 -7.23
CA ALA A 360 12.37 -14.60 -8.63
C ALA A 360 13.37 -15.53 -9.31
N THR A 361 12.92 -16.26 -10.31
CA THR A 361 13.81 -17.05 -11.16
C THR A 361 14.24 -16.16 -12.31
N PHE A 362 15.54 -15.98 -12.51
CA PHE A 362 16.06 -15.19 -13.63
C PHE A 362 16.75 -16.13 -14.60
N GLY A 363 16.19 -16.28 -15.80
CA GLY A 363 16.73 -17.19 -16.81
C GLY A 363 16.71 -18.67 -16.39
N GLU A 364 17.59 -19.46 -16.99
CA GLU A 364 17.57 -20.93 -16.84
C GLU A 364 18.37 -21.46 -15.65
N ASN A 365 19.31 -20.69 -15.10
CA ASN A 365 20.32 -21.16 -14.16
C ASN A 365 20.50 -20.32 -12.90
N LYS A 366 19.66 -19.31 -12.68
CA LYS A 366 19.80 -18.38 -11.56
C LYS A 366 18.51 -18.28 -10.75
N ILE A 367 18.65 -18.39 -9.44
CA ILE A 367 17.57 -18.23 -8.46
C ILE A 367 17.91 -17.04 -7.58
N ARG A 368 16.98 -16.09 -7.47
CA ARG A 368 17.05 -14.98 -6.52
C ARG A 368 16.10 -15.24 -5.36
N ILE A 369 16.64 -15.20 -4.15
CA ILE A 369 15.89 -15.34 -2.89
C ILE A 369 16.18 -14.15 -1.97
N PRO A 370 15.32 -13.80 -1.01
CA PRO A 370 15.64 -12.78 -0.01
C PRO A 370 16.80 -13.25 0.88
N ALA A 371 17.72 -12.35 1.25
CA ALA A 371 18.85 -12.66 2.11
C ALA A 371 18.42 -13.16 3.49
N ARG A 372 17.32 -12.62 4.02
CA ARG A 372 16.72 -13.08 5.27
C ARG A 372 16.22 -14.52 5.18
N SER A 373 15.69 -14.94 4.03
CA SER A 373 15.27 -16.33 3.80
C SER A 373 16.45 -17.28 3.90
N LEU A 374 17.60 -16.93 3.31
CA LEU A 374 18.82 -17.73 3.47
C LEU A 374 19.24 -17.81 4.95
N GLY A 375 19.21 -16.68 5.68
CA GLY A 375 19.51 -16.66 7.11
C GLY A 375 18.59 -17.56 7.95
N GLU A 376 17.28 -17.54 7.67
CA GLU A 376 16.29 -18.39 8.36
C GLU A 376 16.55 -19.88 8.09
N ILE A 377 16.91 -20.25 6.85
CA ILE A 377 17.28 -21.61 6.47
C ILE A 377 18.56 -22.05 7.20
N LEU A 378 19.60 -21.21 7.20
CA LEU A 378 20.87 -21.51 7.88
C LEU A 378 20.73 -21.60 9.40
N ALA A 379 19.73 -20.94 9.98
CA ALA A 379 19.38 -21.05 11.40
C ALA A 379 18.58 -22.33 11.74
N GLY A 380 18.32 -23.21 10.76
CA GLY A 380 17.57 -24.46 10.94
C GLY A 380 16.07 -24.36 10.63
N GLY A 381 15.61 -23.26 10.04
CA GLY A 381 14.25 -23.12 9.53
C GLY A 381 13.97 -24.03 8.34
N SER A 382 12.70 -24.37 8.12
CA SER A 382 12.28 -25.21 6.98
C SER A 382 12.46 -24.48 5.65
N ALA A 383 13.39 -24.95 4.82
CA ALA A 383 13.63 -24.35 3.49
C ALA A 383 12.39 -24.38 2.60
N ALA A 384 11.57 -25.43 2.67
CA ALA A 384 10.33 -25.51 1.91
C ALA A 384 9.33 -24.42 2.34
N GLU A 385 9.14 -24.23 3.65
CA GLU A 385 8.22 -23.21 4.16
C GLU A 385 8.73 -21.78 3.88
N VAL A 386 10.03 -21.57 4.02
CA VAL A 386 10.69 -20.27 3.83
C VAL A 386 10.73 -19.86 2.35
N LEU A 387 10.99 -20.79 1.44
CA LEU A 387 11.16 -20.50 0.02
C LEU A 387 9.84 -20.56 -0.77
N ASP A 388 8.95 -21.50 -0.46
CA ASP A 388 7.71 -21.70 -1.22
C ASP A 388 6.49 -21.04 -0.58
N GLY A 389 6.61 -20.61 0.68
CA GLY A 389 5.53 -20.03 1.44
C GLY A 389 4.39 -21.02 1.72
N GLY A 390 3.15 -20.54 1.66
CA GLY A 390 1.94 -21.35 1.88
C GLY A 390 1.54 -22.18 0.65
N VAL A 391 0.74 -23.22 0.88
CA VAL A 391 0.38 -24.35 -0.03
C VAL A 391 0.04 -24.01 -1.51
N ASN A 392 -0.28 -22.75 -1.83
CA ASN A 392 -0.88 -22.34 -3.11
C ASN A 392 0.01 -21.45 -4.02
N SER A 393 1.34 -21.40 -3.83
CA SER A 393 2.20 -20.74 -4.83
C SER A 393 2.35 -21.62 -6.09
N PRO A 394 2.01 -21.13 -7.31
CA PRO A 394 2.14 -21.90 -8.55
C PRO A 394 3.60 -22.14 -8.96
N LEU A 395 4.54 -21.37 -8.39
CA LEU A 395 5.97 -21.53 -8.57
C LEU A 395 6.59 -21.83 -7.20
N ARG A 396 7.12 -23.04 -7.05
CA ARG A 396 7.87 -23.47 -5.86
C ARG A 396 9.35 -23.41 -6.19
N ALA A 397 10.07 -22.61 -5.41
CA ALA A 397 11.51 -22.50 -5.51
C ALA A 397 12.18 -23.85 -5.17
N SER A 398 11.64 -24.59 -4.19
CA SER A 398 12.13 -25.92 -3.86
C SER A 398 12.12 -26.87 -5.06
N ASP A 399 11.07 -26.84 -5.89
CA ASP A 399 10.98 -27.64 -7.12
C ASP A 399 12.09 -27.28 -8.11
N ARG A 400 12.47 -26.00 -8.18
CA ARG A 400 13.59 -25.51 -9.02
C ARG A 400 14.94 -25.94 -8.47
N PHE A 401 15.19 -25.80 -7.17
CA PHE A 401 16.41 -26.31 -6.53
C PHE A 401 16.53 -27.82 -6.72
N ALA A 402 15.44 -28.57 -6.51
CA ALA A 402 15.37 -30.02 -6.72
C ALA A 402 15.59 -30.41 -8.19
N LYS A 403 15.10 -29.59 -9.15
CA LYS A 403 15.40 -29.79 -10.57
C LYS A 403 16.89 -29.66 -10.84
N PHE A 404 17.55 -28.60 -10.39
CA PHE A 404 19.00 -28.42 -10.61
C PHE A 404 19.83 -29.52 -9.95
N GLN A 405 19.45 -29.95 -8.75
CA GLN A 405 20.10 -31.06 -8.07
C GLN A 405 19.94 -32.37 -8.86
N ARG A 406 18.74 -32.69 -9.35
CA ARG A 406 18.50 -33.88 -10.18
C ARG A 406 19.24 -33.84 -11.53
N GLU A 407 19.41 -32.65 -12.09
CA GLU A 407 20.22 -32.44 -13.29
C GLU A 407 21.73 -32.55 -13.00
N GLY A 408 22.13 -32.63 -11.73
CA GLY A 408 23.51 -32.69 -11.28
C GLY A 408 24.24 -31.36 -11.43
N ARG A 409 23.53 -30.23 -11.32
CA ARG A 409 24.11 -28.89 -11.43
C ARG A 409 24.49 -28.38 -10.05
N THR A 410 25.75 -27.99 -9.88
CA THR A 410 26.27 -27.43 -8.62
C THR A 410 26.13 -25.91 -8.58
N ILE A 411 26.10 -25.34 -7.38
CA ILE A 411 26.19 -23.88 -7.19
C ILE A 411 27.61 -23.44 -7.51
N ILE A 412 27.77 -22.50 -8.43
CA ILE A 412 29.07 -21.94 -8.82
C ILE A 412 29.29 -20.51 -8.31
N LYS A 413 28.21 -19.82 -7.92
CA LYS A 413 28.28 -18.44 -7.44
C LYS A 413 27.11 -18.10 -6.53
N ILE A 414 27.40 -17.39 -5.45
CA ILE A 414 26.42 -16.76 -4.55
C ILE A 414 26.80 -15.29 -4.40
N GLU A 415 25.87 -14.39 -4.66
CA GLU A 415 26.10 -12.93 -4.58
C GLU A 415 25.03 -12.27 -3.73
N LEU A 416 25.45 -11.34 -2.87
CA LEU A 416 24.54 -10.43 -2.18
C LEU A 416 24.26 -9.23 -3.09
N VAL A 417 22.99 -8.99 -3.36
CA VAL A 417 22.51 -7.86 -4.16
C VAL A 417 21.74 -6.93 -3.23
N HIS A 418 22.21 -5.69 -3.11
CA HIS A 418 21.58 -4.71 -2.24
C HIS A 418 20.18 -4.38 -2.73
N GLY A 419 19.19 -4.45 -1.84
CA GLY A 419 17.78 -4.25 -2.16
C GLY A 419 17.30 -2.81 -2.03
N HIS A 420 18.14 -1.89 -1.55
CA HIS A 420 17.75 -0.52 -1.21
C HIS A 420 16.99 0.19 -2.34
N PRO A 421 15.87 0.87 -2.06
CA PRO A 421 15.31 1.20 -0.73
C PRO A 421 14.39 0.13 -0.12
N GLN A 422 14.36 -1.10 -0.65
CA GLN A 422 13.51 -2.18 -0.14
C GLN A 422 14.00 -2.73 1.21
N ASP A 423 13.09 -3.38 1.95
CA ASP A 423 13.36 -3.94 3.27
C ASP A 423 14.35 -5.12 3.27
N ASP A 424 14.43 -5.86 2.17
CA ASP A 424 15.22 -7.07 2.07
C ASP A 424 16.30 -6.91 1.00
N ASP A 425 17.53 -7.25 1.36
CA ASP A 425 18.58 -7.54 0.38
C ASP A 425 18.33 -8.90 -0.26
N TRP A 426 18.92 -9.13 -1.42
CA TRP A 426 18.71 -10.32 -2.22
C TRP A 426 19.96 -11.18 -2.30
N ILE A 427 19.78 -12.49 -2.44
CA ILE A 427 20.84 -13.44 -2.73
C ILE A 427 20.59 -14.02 -4.11
N ASP A 428 21.57 -13.87 -4.97
CA ASP A 428 21.63 -14.44 -6.30
C ASP A 428 22.46 -15.73 -6.27
N ILE A 429 21.79 -16.86 -6.49
CA ILE A 429 22.43 -18.19 -6.54
C ILE A 429 22.48 -18.65 -8.00
N THR A 430 23.68 -18.88 -8.50
CA THR A 430 23.92 -19.29 -9.89
C THR A 430 24.41 -20.73 -9.95
N PHE A 431 23.78 -21.53 -10.80
CA PHE A 431 24.08 -22.95 -11.01
C PHE A 431 24.89 -23.15 -12.28
N GLY A 432 25.92 -23.99 -12.18
CA GLY A 432 26.82 -24.33 -13.28
C GLY A 432 26.21 -25.35 -14.25
N ALA A 433 27.08 -25.90 -15.09
CA ALA A 433 26.78 -27.07 -15.91
C ALA A 433 26.63 -28.33 -15.03
N LYS A 434 26.32 -29.47 -15.66
CA LYS A 434 26.28 -30.76 -14.96
C LYS A 434 27.67 -31.13 -14.47
N ASP A 435 27.78 -31.41 -13.18
CA ASP A 435 29.02 -31.78 -12.51
C ASP A 435 29.08 -33.30 -12.36
N PRO A 436 30.12 -33.97 -12.88
CA PRO A 436 30.31 -35.42 -12.73
C PRO A 436 30.31 -35.91 -11.27
N ALA A 437 30.62 -35.06 -10.29
CA ALA A 437 30.63 -35.42 -8.88
C ALA A 437 29.22 -35.69 -8.32
N ILE A 438 28.19 -35.12 -8.93
CA ILE A 438 26.78 -35.25 -8.50
C ILE A 438 25.83 -35.64 -9.64
N SER A 439 26.37 -36.10 -10.77
CA SER A 439 25.60 -36.58 -11.92
C SER A 439 26.12 -37.94 -12.38
N PRO A 440 25.29 -38.74 -13.08
CA PRO A 440 25.77 -39.97 -13.70
C PRO A 440 26.94 -39.68 -14.65
N LEU A 441 28.01 -40.48 -14.54
CA LEU A 441 29.14 -40.41 -15.46
C LEU A 441 28.68 -40.74 -16.87
N ARG A 442 29.07 -39.90 -17.83
CA ARG A 442 28.75 -40.09 -19.26
C ARG A 442 29.93 -40.76 -19.96
N VAL A 443 29.64 -41.71 -20.84
CA VAL A 443 30.61 -42.39 -21.69
C VAL A 443 30.20 -42.17 -23.14
N GLY A 444 31.02 -41.46 -23.91
CA GLY A 444 30.72 -41.11 -25.31
C GLY A 444 29.90 -39.82 -25.44
N GLY A 445 30.12 -39.09 -26.54
CA GLY A 445 29.52 -37.78 -26.79
C GLY A 445 28.02 -37.86 -27.08
N ASP A 446 27.21 -37.94 -26.04
CA ASP A 446 25.83 -37.47 -26.10
C ASP A 446 25.88 -35.94 -26.19
N ARG A 447 25.67 -35.45 -27.41
CA ARG A 447 25.60 -34.04 -27.77
C ARG A 447 24.59 -33.33 -26.87
N ASP A 448 24.96 -32.14 -26.42
CA ASP A 448 24.01 -31.14 -25.95
C ASP A 448 23.06 -30.81 -27.10
N ASP A 449 21.81 -31.28 -27.01
CA ASP A 449 20.69 -30.69 -27.76
C ASP A 449 20.42 -29.30 -27.17
N GLY A 450 21.27 -28.34 -27.53
CA GLY A 450 21.26 -27.01 -26.92
C GLY A 450 22.24 -26.01 -27.53
N ALA A 451 22.52 -26.10 -28.83
CA ALA A 451 23.18 -25.00 -29.55
C ALA A 451 22.64 -24.94 -30.99
N GLY A 452 21.55 -24.19 -31.16
CA GLY A 452 21.25 -23.59 -32.45
C GLY A 452 22.18 -22.41 -32.67
N GLY A 453 22.92 -22.42 -33.78
CA GLY A 453 23.75 -21.29 -34.21
C GLY A 453 24.64 -21.63 -35.40
N GLU A 454 24.33 -20.99 -36.54
CA GLU A 454 25.08 -20.88 -37.80
C GLU A 454 24.94 -22.01 -38.84
N GLN A 455 23.87 -21.89 -39.65
CA GLN A 455 24.00 -21.60 -41.08
C GLN A 455 22.85 -20.70 -41.56
#